data_AF-A0A9X3G3S1-F1
#
_entry.id   AF-A0A9X3G3S1-F1
#
_cell.length_a   1.000
_cell.length_b   1.000
_cell.length_c   1.000
_cell.angle_alpha   90.00
_cell.angle_beta   90.00
_cell.angle_gamma   90.00
#
_symmetry.space_group_name_H-M   'P 1'
#
loop_
_entity.id
_entity.type
_entity.pdbx_description
1 polymer ?
#
loop_
_entity_poly.entity_id
_entity_poly.type
_entity_poly.pdbx_seq_one_letter_code
_entity_poly.pdbx_strand_id
1 'polypeptide(L)'
;MTSSPPGPRGLVRLLNTADGRALCLAGAVDADVVLAFQRRYGREPVRVDVIDAGSVTSLSGAALELVRDHLDVAALGGRTVTLRRSPAFGRLLQQI
;
A
#
# COMPACT_ATOMS: atom_id res chain seq x y z
N MET A 1 -20.21 21.12 7.92
CA MET A 1 -19.17 20.22 7.37
C MET A 1 -17.82 20.74 7.81
N THR A 2 -17.32 20.27 8.95
CA THR A 2 -16.01 20.67 9.48
C THR A 2 -14.94 19.83 8.80
N SER A 3 -14.09 20.45 7.99
CA SER A 3 -12.88 19.81 7.48
C SER A 3 -11.96 19.52 8.67
N SER A 4 -11.73 18.24 8.98
CA SER A 4 -10.60 17.87 9.85
C SER A 4 -9.33 18.50 9.29
N PRO A 5 -8.42 19.01 10.14
CA PRO A 5 -7.10 19.44 9.67
C PRO A 5 -6.47 18.29 8.90
N PRO A 6 -5.73 18.55 7.79
CA PRO A 6 -5.06 17.47 7.08
C PRO A 6 -4.12 16.80 8.07
N GLY A 7 -4.50 15.59 8.52
CA GLY A 7 -3.60 14.70 9.23
C GLY A 7 -2.33 14.51 8.40
N PRO A 8 -1.25 13.97 8.99
CA PRO A 8 -0.03 13.67 8.25
C PRO A 8 -0.39 12.94 6.95
N ARG A 9 -0.13 13.59 5.80
CA ARG A 9 -0.58 13.14 4.48
C ARG A 9 -0.03 11.74 4.23
N GLY A 10 -0.92 10.77 4.02
CA GLY A 10 -0.48 9.44 3.62
C GLY A 10 0.13 9.45 2.23
N LEU A 11 0.90 8.41 1.93
CA LEU A 11 1.51 8.22 0.63
C LEU A 11 1.53 6.75 0.24
N VAL A 12 1.52 6.52 -1.07
CA VAL A 12 1.87 5.26 -1.71
C VAL A 12 2.87 5.55 -2.82
N ARG A 13 3.99 4.82 -2.85
CA ARG A 13 5.04 4.99 -3.84
C ARG A 13 5.61 3.65 -4.28
N LEU A 14 6.05 3.61 -5.54
CA LEU A 14 6.90 2.55 -6.06
C LEU A 14 8.36 3.01 -5.99
N LEU A 15 9.19 2.23 -5.31
CA LEU A 15 10.62 2.46 -5.17
C LEU A 15 11.39 1.26 -5.71
N ASN A 16 12.56 1.52 -6.29
CA ASN A 16 13.55 0.46 -6.53
C ASN A 16 14.52 0.47 -5.37
N THR A 17 14.68 -0.68 -4.72
CA THR A 17 15.54 -0.87 -3.55
C THR A 17 16.56 -1.97 -3.85
N ALA A 18 17.54 -2.15 -2.97
CA ALA A 18 18.46 -3.28 -3.07
C ALA A 18 17.72 -4.63 -2.96
N ASP A 19 16.58 -4.67 -2.27
CA ASP A 19 15.71 -5.84 -2.11
C ASP A 19 14.69 -6.01 -3.26
N GLY A 20 14.87 -5.28 -4.36
CA GLY A 20 13.96 -5.28 -5.51
C GLY A 20 12.95 -4.14 -5.47
N ARG A 21 11.85 -4.29 -6.23
CA ARG A 21 10.84 -3.26 -6.38
C ARG A 21 9.89 -3.28 -5.18
N ALA A 22 9.77 -2.15 -4.49
CA ALA A 22 8.96 -2.02 -3.29
C ALA A 22 7.72 -1.15 -3.53
N LEU A 23 6.57 -1.60 -3.04
CA LEU A 23 5.38 -0.77 -2.81
C LEU A 23 5.44 -0.25 -1.37
N CYS A 24 5.72 1.04 -1.20
CA CYS A 24 5.83 1.66 0.11
C CYS A 24 4.56 2.45 0.44
N LEU A 25 3.98 2.17 1.59
CA LEU A 25 2.82 2.82 2.18
C LEU A 25 3.22 3.47 3.51
N ALA A 26 2.81 4.72 3.73
CA ALA A 26 3.07 5.42 5.00
C ALA A 26 1.94 6.39 5.34
N GLY A 27 1.73 6.62 6.64
CA GLY A 27 0.69 7.49 7.16
C GLY A 27 -0.72 6.91 7.01
N ALA A 28 -1.70 7.80 6.89
CA ALA A 28 -3.10 7.45 6.67
C ALA A 28 -3.36 7.28 5.17
N VAL A 29 -3.50 6.03 4.71
CA VAL A 29 -3.69 5.75 3.28
C VAL A 29 -5.18 5.57 2.99
N ASP A 30 -5.81 6.67 2.61
CA ASP A 30 -7.21 6.73 2.20
C ASP A 30 -7.38 6.57 0.68
N ALA A 31 -8.62 6.68 0.21
CA ALA A 31 -8.96 6.56 -1.20
C ALA A 31 -8.33 7.66 -2.05
N ASP A 32 -8.15 8.89 -1.53
CA ASP A 32 -7.54 9.99 -2.27
C ASP A 32 -6.05 9.74 -2.50
N VAL A 33 -5.35 9.17 -1.50
CA VAL A 33 -3.96 8.74 -1.65
C VAL A 33 -3.83 7.65 -2.72
N VAL A 34 -4.74 6.66 -2.74
CA VAL A 34 -4.78 5.61 -3.76
C VAL A 34 -5.05 6.19 -5.15
N LEU A 35 -5.99 7.12 -5.27
CA LEU A 35 -6.29 7.80 -6.53
C LEU A 35 -5.09 8.61 -7.03
N ALA A 36 -4.39 9.32 -6.14
CA ALA A 36 -3.17 10.05 -6.50
C ALA A 36 -2.07 9.10 -7.00
N PHE A 37 -1.91 7.94 -6.37
CA PHE A 37 -1.00 6.90 -6.82
C PHE A 37 -1.38 6.37 -8.22
N GLN A 38 -2.65 6.01 -8.43
CA GLN A 38 -3.12 5.46 -9.71
C GLN A 38 -3.03 6.48 -10.85
N ARG A 39 -3.29 7.76 -10.57
CA ARG A 39 -3.09 8.83 -11.57
C ARG A 39 -1.62 8.95 -12.00
N ARG A 40 -0.69 8.66 -11.09
CA ARG A 40 0.75 8.76 -11.35
C ARG A 40 1.33 7.52 -12.02
N TYR A 41 0.90 6.33 -11.62
CA TYR A 41 1.53 5.06 -12.00
C TYR A 41 0.64 4.14 -12.85
N GLY A 42 -0.61 4.53 -13.09
CA GLY A 42 -1.62 3.67 -13.71
C GLY A 42 -2.40 2.83 -12.69
N ARG A 43 -3.48 2.20 -13.16
CA ARG A 43 -4.30 1.29 -12.34
C ARG A 43 -3.79 -0.14 -12.34
N GLU A 44 -3.06 -0.53 -13.37
CA GLU A 44 -2.56 -1.89 -13.51
C GLU A 44 -1.51 -2.17 -12.42
N PRO A 45 -1.70 -3.21 -11.58
CA PRO A 45 -0.74 -3.53 -10.54
C PRO A 45 0.57 -4.00 -11.18
N VAL A 46 1.67 -3.49 -10.65
CA VAL A 46 3.00 -3.88 -11.12
C VAL A 46 3.57 -4.94 -10.19
N ARG A 47 4.42 -5.81 -10.74
CA ARG A 47 5.16 -6.78 -9.93
C ARG A 47 6.04 -6.05 -8.91
N VAL A 48 5.93 -6.44 -7.65
CA VAL A 48 6.75 -5.96 -6.54
C VAL A 48 7.31 -7.15 -5.76
N ASP A 49 8.50 -6.97 -5.20
CA ASP A 49 9.20 -7.96 -4.38
C ASP A 49 8.97 -7.67 -2.87
N VAL A 50 8.66 -6.41 -2.53
CA VAL A 50 8.44 -5.95 -1.16
C VAL A 50 7.18 -5.09 -1.07
N ILE A 51 6.39 -5.29 -0.03
CA ILE A 51 5.37 -4.33 0.41
C ILE A 51 5.82 -3.81 1.78
N ASP A 52 6.13 -2.52 1.84
CA ASP A 52 6.48 -1.85 3.09
C ASP A 52 5.31 -1.02 3.58
N ALA A 53 4.69 -1.48 4.65
CA ALA A 53 3.63 -0.83 5.38
C ALA A 53 4.01 -0.59 6.85
N GLY A 54 5.30 -0.55 7.16
CA GLY A 54 5.81 -0.35 8.52
C GLY A 54 5.41 0.98 9.14
N SER A 55 5.14 1.99 8.31
CA SER A 55 4.78 3.36 8.73
C SER A 55 3.30 3.70 8.52
N VAL A 56 2.46 2.71 8.22
CA VAL A 56 1.01 2.90 8.03
C VAL A 56 0.33 3.11 9.38
N THR A 57 -0.49 4.16 9.46
CA THR A 57 -1.30 4.49 10.65
C THR A 57 -2.78 4.16 10.47
N SER A 58 -3.29 4.16 9.23
CA SER A 58 -4.63 3.69 8.89
C SER A 58 -4.72 3.30 7.40
N LEU A 59 -5.64 2.38 7.08
CA LEU A 59 -5.95 1.98 5.71
C LEU A 59 -7.45 2.08 5.45
N SER A 60 -7.80 2.71 4.34
CA SER A 60 -9.13 2.56 3.74
C SER A 60 -9.28 1.20 3.05
N GLY A 61 -10.53 0.81 2.73
CA GLY A 61 -10.79 -0.36 1.88
C GLY A 61 -10.08 -0.29 0.53
N ALA A 62 -10.06 0.87 -0.12
CA ALA A 62 -9.35 1.06 -1.39
C ALA A 62 -7.84 0.81 -1.27
N ALA A 63 -7.24 1.15 -0.12
CA ALA A 63 -5.82 0.91 0.12
C ALA A 63 -5.52 -0.58 0.37
N LEU A 64 -6.45 -1.31 1.00
CA LEU A 64 -6.36 -2.75 1.20
C LEU A 64 -6.48 -3.51 -0.12
N GLU A 65 -7.43 -3.13 -0.97
CA GLU A 65 -7.56 -3.72 -2.31
C GLU A 65 -6.31 -3.47 -3.15
N LEU A 66 -5.75 -2.26 -3.11
CA LEU A 66 -4.46 -1.97 -3.78
C LEU A 66 -3.34 -2.92 -3.34
N VAL A 67 -3.24 -3.22 -2.04
CA VAL A 67 -2.25 -4.16 -1.50
C VAL A 67 -2.54 -5.58 -1.99
N ARG A 68 -3.79 -6.01 -1.97
CA ARG A 68 -4.23 -7.34 -2.45
C ARG A 68 -3.89 -7.54 -3.92
N ASP A 69 -4.22 -6.57 -4.78
CA ASP A 69 -3.93 -6.63 -6.20
C ASP A 69 -2.44 -6.88 -6.50
N HIS A 70 -1.55 -6.24 -5.73
CA HIS A 70 -0.10 -6.44 -5.89
C HIS A 70 0.37 -7.81 -5.38
N LEU A 71 -0.25 -8.33 -4.30
CA LEU A 71 0.01 -9.67 -3.80
C LEU A 71 -0.46 -10.74 -4.81
N ASP A 72 -1.64 -10.56 -5.39
CA ASP A 72 -2.20 -11.48 -6.38
C ASP A 72 -1.35 -11.52 -7.65
N VAL A 73 -0.91 -10.37 -8.15
CA VAL A 73 0.00 -10.30 -9.31
C VAL A 73 1.34 -10.99 -9.03
N ALA A 74 1.87 -10.88 -7.80
CA ALA A 74 3.08 -11.59 -7.42
C ALA A 74 2.85 -13.10 -7.31
N ALA A 75 1.74 -13.52 -6.72
CA ALA A 75 1.34 -14.93 -6.59
C ALA A 75 1.14 -15.60 -7.95
N LEU A 76 0.44 -14.93 -8.89
CA LEU A 76 0.31 -15.37 -10.28
C LEU A 76 1.66 -15.49 -11.00
N GLY A 77 2.65 -14.70 -10.58
CA GLY A 77 4.04 -14.79 -11.05
C GLY A 77 4.89 -15.84 -10.36
N GLY A 78 4.35 -16.63 -9.42
CA GLY A 78 5.09 -17.62 -8.65
C GLY A 78 6.10 -17.02 -7.67
N ARG A 79 5.93 -15.76 -7.27
CA ARG A 79 6.84 -15.06 -6.36
C ARG A 79 6.19 -14.78 -5.02
N THR A 80 7.00 -14.90 -3.96
CA THR A 80 6.61 -14.47 -2.61
C THR A 80 6.98 -13.01 -2.40
N VAL A 81 6.02 -12.19 -1.98
CA VAL A 81 6.26 -10.80 -1.59
C VAL A 81 6.68 -10.74 -0.13
N THR A 82 7.77 -10.01 0.15
CA THR A 82 8.14 -9.72 1.54
C THR A 82 7.25 -8.60 2.08
N LEU A 83 6.40 -8.93 3.06
CA LEU A 83 5.53 -7.95 3.72
C LEU A 83 6.20 -7.41 4.99
N ARG A 84 6.66 -6.15 4.95
CA ARG A 84 7.15 -5.41 6.13
C ARG A 84 5.98 -4.66 6.73
N ARG A 85 5.53 -5.05 7.92
CA ARG A 85 4.28 -4.55 8.52
C ARG A 85 4.49 -3.98 9.91
N SER A 86 3.74 -2.95 10.24
CA SER A 86 3.51 -2.57 11.63
C SER A 86 2.51 -3.55 12.28
N PRO A 87 2.52 -3.71 13.62
CA PRO A 87 1.49 -4.49 14.31
C PRO A 87 0.07 -4.00 14.03
N ALA A 88 -0.12 -2.69 13.80
CA ALA A 88 -1.41 -2.11 13.42
C ALA A 88 -1.85 -2.60 12.03
N PHE A 89 -0.94 -2.62 11.06
CA PHE A 89 -1.20 -3.18 9.73
C PHE A 89 -1.57 -4.67 9.79
N GLY A 90 -0.86 -5.43 10.62
CA GLY A 90 -1.13 -6.87 10.81
C GLY A 90 -2.55 -7.17 11.25
N ARG A 91 -3.14 -6.37 12.15
CA ARG A 91 -4.53 -6.54 12.60
C ARG A 91 -5.55 -6.19 11.52
N LEU A 92 -5.30 -5.13 10.75
CA LEU A 92 -6.21 -4.69 9.68
C LEU A 92 -6.30 -5.74 8.56
N LEU A 93 -5.18 -6.37 8.21
CA LEU A 93 -5.15 -7.39 7.17
C LEU A 93 -5.87 -8.69 7.56
N GLN A 94 -6.03 -8.97 8.87
CA GLN A 94 -6.71 -10.16 9.38
C GLN A 94 -8.23 -9.99 9.56
N GLN A 95 -8.77 -8.80 9.33
CA GLN A 95 -10.20 -8.48 9.56
C GLN A 95 -11.06 -8.55 8.29
N ILE A 96 -10.53 -9.18 7.24
CA ILE A 96 -11.09 -9.22 5.88
C ILE A 96 -10.73 -10.55 5.23
#